data_AF-A0A6V7WTN2-F1
#
_entry.id   AF-A0A6V7WTN2-F1
#
_cell.length_a   1.000
_cell.length_b   1.000
_cell.length_c   1.000
_cell.angle_alpha   90.00
_cell.angle_beta   90.00
_cell.angle_gamma   90.00
#
_symmetry.space_group_name_H-M   'P 1'
#
loop_
_entity.id
_entity.type
_entity.pdbx_description
1 polymer ?
#
loop_
_entity_poly.entity_id
_entity_poly.type
_entity_poly.pdbx_seq_one_letter_code
_entity_poly.pdbx_strand_id
1 'polypeptide(L)' 'MNRGEDMCFGVWACDSILLTASSSTYAWWIAYLLEQTDANVFYNSDFNHSYYDKENFPSEWIPLRLDSNLGRIIMD' A
#
# COMPACT_ATOMS: atom_id res chain seq x y z
N MET A 1 0.29 0.76 16.59
CA MET A 1 0.89 2.06 16.27
C MET A 1 -0.20 3.11 16.24
N ASN A 2 0.11 4.31 16.69
CA ASN A 2 -0.76 5.46 16.46
C ASN A 2 -0.54 6.01 15.04
N ARG A 3 -1.51 6.74 14.49
CA ARG A 3 -1.45 7.25 13.11
C ARG A 3 -0.23 8.15 12.82
N GLY A 4 0.34 8.79 13.84
CA GLY A 4 1.56 9.58 13.69
C GLY A 4 2.80 8.71 13.51
N GLU A 5 2.90 7.60 14.25
CA GLU A 5 4.00 6.63 14.12
C GLU A 5 4.01 5.98 12.73
N ASP A 6 2.85 5.57 12.23
CA ASP A 6 2.68 5.01 10.88
C ASP A 6 3.11 6.01 9.80
N MET A 7 2.77 7.29 9.97
CA MET A 7 3.15 8.36 9.04
C MET A 7 4.66 8.63 9.07
N CYS A 8 5.27 8.72 10.26
CA CYS A 8 6.71 8.86 10.39
C CYS A 8 7.45 7.66 9.79
N PHE A 9 6.97 6.44 10.00
CA PHE A 9 7.56 5.26 9.38
C PHE A 9 7.52 5.36 7.85
N GLY A 10 6.35 5.66 7.28
CA GLY A 10 6.19 5.78 5.82
C GLY A 10 7.07 6.85 5.19
N VAL A 11 7.34 7.96 5.88
CA VAL A 11 8.16 9.07 5.36
C VAL A 11 9.66 8.84 5.53
N TRP A 12 10.09 8.20 6.64
CA TRP A 12 11.51 8.12 7.00
C TRP A 12 12.16 6.77 6.71
N ALA A 13 11.37 5.70 6.54
CA ALA A 13 11.88 4.34 6.40
C ALA A 13 11.57 3.68 5.06
N CYS A 14 10.71 4.27 4.23
CA CYS A 14 10.31 3.69 2.95
C CYS A 14 10.94 4.47 1.78
N ASP A 15 11.34 3.74 0.73
CA ASP A 15 11.81 4.33 -0.54
C ASP A 15 10.68 4.43 -1.59
N SER A 16 9.53 3.81 -1.32
CA SER A 16 8.35 3.78 -2.19
C SER A 16 7.10 3.45 -1.37
N ILE A 17 5.93 3.85 -1.86
CA ILE A 17 4.65 3.57 -1.20
C ILE A 17 3.59 3.08 -2.21
N LEU A 18 2.80 2.08 -1.80
CA LEU A 18 1.64 1.60 -2.54
C LEU A 18 0.35 1.97 -1.79
N LEU A 19 -0.51 2.76 -2.43
CA LEU A 19 -1.79 3.19 -1.91
C LEU A 19 -2.90 2.19 -2.27
N THR A 20 -3.03 1.13 -1.48
CA THR A 20 -4.09 0.12 -1.67
C THR A 20 -5.50 0.68 -1.44
N ALA A 21 -5.62 1.76 -0.66
CA ALA A 21 -6.84 2.54 -0.51
C ALA A 21 -6.62 3.93 -1.13
N SER A 22 -6.65 4.03 -2.46
CA SER A 22 -6.37 5.27 -3.19
C SER A 22 -7.39 6.40 -2.93
N SER A 23 -8.49 6.14 -2.22
CA SER A 23 -9.43 7.16 -1.71
C SER A 23 -9.08 7.67 -0.29
N SER A 24 -8.07 7.09 0.36
CA SER A 24 -7.67 7.45 1.72
C SER A 24 -6.83 8.73 1.75
N THR A 25 -7.40 9.81 2.28
CA THR A 25 -6.67 11.08 2.49
C THR A 25 -5.46 10.89 3.41
N TYR A 26 -5.52 9.96 4.36
CA TYR A 26 -4.41 9.63 5.24
C TYR A 26 -3.23 9.03 4.46
N ALA A 27 -3.49 8.12 3.52
CA ALA A 27 -2.45 7.50 2.72
C ALA A 27 -1.79 8.51 1.76
N TRP A 28 -2.58 9.44 1.21
CA TRP A 28 -2.07 10.55 0.41
C TRP A 28 -1.21 11.54 1.19
N TRP A 29 -1.48 11.78 2.47
CA TRP A 29 -0.59 12.59 3.32
C TRP A 29 0.79 11.95 3.50
N ILE A 30 0.84 10.63 3.66
CA ILE A 30 2.12 9.90 3.73
C ILE A 30 2.85 10.03 2.40
N ALA A 31 2.16 9.77 1.27
CA ALA A 31 2.75 9.87 -0.07
C ALA A 31 3.29 11.28 -0.38
N TYR A 32 2.54 12.33 -0.04
CA TYR A 32 2.96 13.71 -0.25
C TYR A 32 4.23 14.08 0.54
N LEU A 33 4.33 13.61 1.79
CA LEU A 33 5.50 13.84 2.62
C LEU A 33 6.71 13.01 2.16
N LEU A 34 6.46 11.81 1.62
CA LEU A 34 7.47 10.91 1.08
C LEU A 34 8.02 11.38 -0.29
N GLU A 35 7.20 11.98 -1.16
CA GLU A 35 7.64 12.50 -2.48
C GLU A 35 8.78 13.54 -2.37
N GLN A 36 8.91 14.18 -1.20
CA GLN A 36 10.04 15.07 -0.89
C GLN A 36 11.41 14.37 -0.89
N THR A 37 11.44 13.03 -0.99
CA THR A 37 12.64 12.19 -1.03
C THR A 37 12.85 11.43 -2.35
N ASP A 38 12.21 11.84 -3.45
CA ASP A 38 12.31 11.19 -4.79
C ASP A 38 11.77 9.75 -4.84
N ALA A 39 10.79 9.45 -3.97
CA ALA A 39 10.19 8.13 -3.84
C ALA A 39 9.10 7.85 -4.89
N ASN A 40 8.93 6.57 -5.25
CA ASN A 40 7.84 6.17 -6.15
C ASN A 40 6.52 5.98 -5.39
N VAL A 41 5.48 6.68 -5.86
CA VAL A 41 4.11 6.56 -5.34
C VAL A 41 3.26 5.78 -6.33
N PHE A 42 2.78 4.61 -5.92
CA PHE A 42 1.90 3.75 -6.72
C PHE A 42 0.48 3.83 -6.16
N TYR A 43 -0.51 4.04 -7.03
CA TYR A 43 -1.92 4.11 -6.65
C TYR A 43 -2.81 3.59 -7.77
N ASN A 44 -4.02 3.16 -7.42
CA ASN A 44 -5.04 2.80 -8.39
C ASN A 44 -5.87 4.05 -8.74
N SER A 45 -5.81 4.47 -9.99
CA SER A 45 -6.60 5.60 -10.51
C SER A 45 -7.99 5.18 -10.98
N ASP A 46 -8.25 3.87 -11.12
CA ASP A 46 -9.54 3.32 -11.52
C ASP A 46 -10.36 2.91 -10.29
N PHE A 47 -11.40 3.70 -10.02
CA PHE A 47 -12.31 3.48 -8.90
C PHE A 47 -13.58 2.71 -9.30
N ASN A 48 -13.67 2.22 -10.54
CA ASN A 48 -14.87 1.55 -11.06
C ASN A 48 -14.83 0.02 -10.88
N HIS A 49 -13.67 -0.54 -10.54
CA HIS A 49 -13.45 -1.98 -10.40
C HIS A 49 -13.10 -2.37 -8.95
N SER A 50 -13.10 -3.68 -8.68
CA SER A 50 -12.69 -4.22 -7.38
C SER A 50 -11.21 -3.92 -7.14
N TYR A 51 -10.93 -3.20 -6.05
CA TYR A 51 -9.59 -2.72 -5.67
C TYR A 51 -8.61 -3.86 -5.34
N TYR A 52 -9.10 -5.11 -5.22
CA TYR A 52 -8.33 -6.28 -4.80
C TYR A 52 -7.92 -7.19 -5.96
N ASP A 53 -8.26 -6.83 -7.19
CA ASP A 53 -7.94 -7.66 -8.35
C ASP A 53 -6.42 -7.59 -8.64
N LYS A 54 -5.77 -8.76 -8.83
CA LYS A 54 -4.30 -8.88 -8.95
C LYS A 54 -3.72 -8.04 -10.09
N GLU A 55 -4.51 -7.82 -11.14
CA GLU A 55 -4.14 -6.99 -12.30
C GLU A 55 -3.84 -5.53 -11.93
N ASN A 56 -4.34 -5.05 -10.79
CA ASN A 56 -4.11 -3.68 -10.30
C ASN A 56 -2.78 -3.52 -9.52
N PHE A 57 -1.97 -4.57 -9.40
CA PHE A 57 -0.71 -4.56 -8.67
C PHE A 57 0.46 -4.92 -9.60
N PRO A 58 1.69 -4.46 -9.30
CA PRO A 58 2.85 -4.79 -10.13
C PRO A 58 3.01 -6.30 -10.32
N SER A 59 3.42 -6.71 -11.53
CA SER A 59 3.39 -8.11 -11.97
C SER A 59 4.24 -9.04 -11.10
N GLU A 60 5.32 -8.52 -10.55
CA GLU A 60 6.30 -9.20 -9.71
C GLU A 60 5.85 -9.37 -8.25
N TRP A 61 4.75 -8.74 -7.84
CA TRP A 61 4.25 -8.82 -6.47
C TRP A 61 3.40 -10.07 -6.28
N ILE A 62 3.72 -10.88 -5.28
CA ILE A 62 2.96 -12.10 -4.94
C ILE A 62 1.87 -11.72 -3.92
N PRO A 63 0.57 -11.92 -4.23
CA PRO A 63 -0.49 -11.64 -3.29
C PRO A 63 -0.40 -12.60 -2.11
N LEU A 64 -0.29 -12.06 -0.90
CA LEU A 64 -0.36 -12.86 0.32
C LEU A 64 -1.75 -13.47 0.46
N ARG A 65 -1.81 -14.79 0.63
CA ARG A 65 -3.07 -15.50 0.88
C ARG A 65 -3.23 -15.72 2.37
N LEU A 66 -4.43 -15.44 2.89
CA LEU A 66 -4.79 -15.84 4.23
C LEU A 66 -5.48 -17.20 4.19
N ASP A 67 -4.91 -18.17 4.90
CA ASP A 67 -5.65 -19.37 5.27
C ASP A 67 -6.68 -18.98 6.33
N SER A 68 -7.93 -18.85 5.91
CA SER A 68 -9.05 -18.52 6.79
C SER A 68 -9.36 -19.60 7.83
N ASN A 69 -8.89 -20.84 7.65
CA ASN A 69 -9.07 -21.91 8.62
C ASN A 69 -7.95 -21.91 9.67
N LEU A 70 -6.73 -21.58 9.27
CA LEU A 70 -5.56 -21.60 10.16
C LEU A 70 -5.19 -20.23 10.73
N GLY A 71 -5.76 -19.15 10.20
CA GLY A 71 -5.41 -17.77 10.57
C GLY A 71 -3.97 -17.42 10.22
N ARG A 72 -3.41 -18.02 9.17
CA ARG A 72 -2.00 -17.89 8.78
C ARG A 72 -1.88 -17.27 7.41
N ILE A 73 -0.80 -16.53 7.21
CA ILE A 73 -0.37 -16.06 5.90
C ILE A 73 0.32 -17.24 5.20
N ILE A 74 -0.14 -17.58 4.00
CA ILE A 74 0.52 -18.53 3.09
C ILE A 74 1.27 -17.70 2.05
N MET A 75 2.56 -18.00 1.92
CA MET A 75 3.44 -17.48 0.88
C MET A 75 3.75 -18.67 -0.04
N ASP A 76 3.38 -18.57 -1.32
CA ASP A 76 3.74 -19.55 -2.35
C ASP A 76 5.18 -19.31 -2.85
#